data_AF-A0AAW2EG07-F1
#
_entry.id   AF-A0AAW2EG07-F1
#
_cell.length_a   1.000
_cell.length_b   1.000
_cell.length_c   1.000
_cell.angle_alpha   90.00
_cell.angle_beta   90.00
_cell.angle_gamma   90.00
#
_symmetry.space_group_name_H-M   'P 1'
#
loop_
_entity.id
_entity.type
_entity.pdbx_description
1 polymer ?
#
loop_
_entity_poly.entity_id
_entity_poly.type
_entity_poly.pdbx_seq_one_letter_code
_entity_poly.pdbx_strand_id
1 'polypeptide(L)'
;MTASYSEISFDSQSSPPVSELRSLIDSPDIDSGKFLDDNLERMGGAGHRPDQLDLRSRSGSPTEGEDLDPPSYHKAMGYLQLEGRVMQDGDMVLFVTEDLENKIKLSSPVTKKGDTPSFPGSRSSTPCLYRQALTPQLPPLDHNVLNELEMEARKVATSVDALTENLAAILQNASALTVGCLETYRDAVCKTCDAVDHNIKSMYQLMAKCEELSKSMGPIYKLAEQIKEMKRMLDLFESAMNL
;
A
#
# COMPACT_ATOMS: atom_id res chain seq x y z
N MET A 1 14.02 -51.48 9.09
CA MET A 1 13.09 -50.81 10.01
C MET A 1 11.73 -50.76 9.32
N THR A 2 10.74 -51.38 9.93
CA THR A 2 9.34 -51.49 9.48
C THR A 2 8.54 -50.32 10.04
N ALA A 3 7.79 -49.60 9.20
CA ALA A 3 6.80 -48.64 9.65
C ALA A 3 5.40 -49.26 9.51
N SER A 4 4.71 -49.41 10.64
CA SER A 4 3.37 -50.00 10.76
C SER A 4 2.29 -48.99 10.34
N TYR A 5 1.42 -49.38 9.41
CA TYR A 5 0.16 -48.68 9.12
C TYR A 5 -0.91 -49.13 10.12
N SER A 6 -1.62 -48.17 10.74
CA SER A 6 -2.81 -48.45 11.55
C SER A 6 -4.04 -48.35 10.65
N GLU A 7 -4.82 -49.43 10.55
CA GLU A 7 -6.09 -49.47 9.81
C GLU A 7 -7.18 -48.71 10.59
N ILE A 8 -7.95 -47.88 9.88
CA ILE A 8 -9.15 -47.22 10.41
C ILE A 8 -10.38 -48.10 10.12
N SER A 9 -11.12 -48.48 11.16
CA SER A 9 -12.36 -49.26 11.02
C SER A 9 -13.52 -48.38 10.54
N PHE A 10 -14.14 -48.76 9.43
CA PHE A 10 -15.33 -48.11 8.87
C PHE A 10 -16.60 -48.77 9.44
N ASP A 11 -17.38 -48.03 10.22
CA ASP A 11 -18.65 -48.50 10.78
C ASP A 11 -19.78 -48.25 9.76
N SER A 12 -20.42 -49.33 9.30
CA SER A 12 -21.26 -49.33 8.08
C SER A 12 -22.71 -48.86 8.28
N GLN A 13 -23.02 -48.11 9.34
CA GLN A 13 -24.41 -47.83 9.72
C GLN A 13 -24.96 -46.42 9.43
N SER A 14 -24.22 -45.53 8.74
CA SER A 14 -24.67 -44.13 8.53
C SER A 14 -24.73 -43.67 7.07
N SER A 15 -25.29 -44.48 6.16
CA SER A 15 -25.62 -44.01 4.81
C SER A 15 -27.12 -43.67 4.69
N PRO A 16 -27.51 -42.42 4.36
CA PRO A 16 -28.91 -42.08 4.11
C PRO A 16 -29.40 -42.67 2.77
N PRO A 17 -30.73 -42.87 2.61
CA PRO A 17 -31.30 -43.57 1.47
C PRO A 17 -31.22 -42.78 0.15
N VAL A 18 -31.06 -43.52 -0.95
CA VAL A 18 -30.84 -43.09 -2.35
C VAL A 18 -31.88 -42.09 -2.91
N SER A 19 -33.00 -41.90 -2.22
CA SER A 19 -34.10 -41.03 -2.66
C SER A 19 -33.77 -39.54 -2.61
N GLU A 20 -32.86 -39.09 -1.74
CA GLU A 20 -32.46 -37.67 -1.66
C GLU A 20 -31.53 -37.23 -2.80
N LEU A 21 -30.80 -38.16 -3.42
CA LEU A 21 -29.86 -37.88 -4.51
C LEU A 21 -30.56 -37.50 -5.82
N ARG A 22 -31.82 -37.91 -6.02
CA ARG A 22 -32.56 -37.60 -7.26
C ARG A 22 -33.24 -36.24 -7.24
N SER A 23 -33.54 -35.70 -6.05
CA SER A 23 -34.24 -34.42 -5.91
C SER A 23 -33.37 -33.19 -6.19
N LEU A 24 -32.04 -33.32 -6.21
CA LEU A 24 -31.11 -32.20 -6.38
C LEU A 24 -30.64 -32.01 -7.84
N ILE A 25 -31.07 -32.88 -8.75
CA ILE A 25 -30.66 -32.86 -10.16
C ILE A 25 -31.61 -31.99 -11.01
N ASP A 26 -32.79 -31.65 -10.50
CA ASP A 26 -33.82 -30.91 -11.22
C ASP A 26 -33.98 -29.50 -10.63
N SER A 27 -33.09 -28.59 -11.03
CA SER A 27 -33.31 -27.14 -10.93
C SER A 27 -32.77 -26.49 -12.20
N PRO A 28 -33.63 -25.87 -13.03
CA PRO A 28 -33.22 -25.19 -14.25
C PRO A 28 -33.01 -23.70 -13.95
N ASP A 29 -31.79 -23.20 -14.16
CA ASP A 29 -31.49 -21.86 -14.70
C ASP A 29 -30.00 -21.53 -14.51
N ILE A 30 -29.16 -21.98 -15.43
CA ILE A 30 -27.82 -21.41 -15.63
C ILE A 30 -27.58 -21.26 -17.14
N ASP A 31 -27.99 -20.12 -17.67
CA ASP A 31 -27.46 -19.57 -18.92
C ASP A 31 -25.99 -19.18 -18.68
N SER A 32 -25.04 -20.02 -19.10
CA SER A 32 -23.60 -19.77 -18.97
C SER A 32 -22.80 -20.13 -20.22
N GLY A 33 -23.46 -20.07 -21.38
CA GLY A 33 -22.86 -20.51 -22.64
C GLY A 33 -22.00 -19.49 -23.40
N LYS A 34 -21.74 -18.27 -22.88
CA LYS A 34 -21.11 -17.21 -23.71
C LYS A 34 -20.00 -16.35 -23.09
N PHE A 35 -19.55 -16.58 -21.86
CA PHE A 35 -18.54 -15.70 -21.23
C PHE A 35 -17.14 -16.33 -21.01
N LEU A 36 -16.94 -17.59 -21.39
CA LEU A 36 -15.72 -18.33 -21.05
C LEU A 36 -14.69 -18.46 -22.20
N ASP A 37 -15.04 -18.09 -23.43
CA ASP A 37 -14.17 -18.37 -24.60
C ASP A 37 -13.17 -17.25 -24.90
N ASP A 38 -13.49 -15.98 -24.60
CA ASP A 38 -12.66 -14.84 -25.03
C ASP A 38 -11.44 -14.53 -24.12
N ASN A 39 -11.33 -15.15 -22.94
CA ASN A 39 -10.22 -14.85 -22.01
C ASN A 39 -9.11 -15.90 -21.97
N LEU A 40 -9.28 -17.07 -22.60
CA LEU A 40 -8.31 -18.16 -22.50
C LEU A 40 -7.11 -18.03 -23.47
N GLU A 41 -7.24 -17.25 -24.55
CA GLU A 41 -6.12 -17.06 -25.50
C GLU A 41 -5.11 -15.97 -25.10
N ARG A 42 -5.35 -15.21 -24.02
CA ARG A 42 -4.46 -14.10 -23.62
C ARG A 42 -3.49 -14.42 -22.47
N MET A 43 -3.40 -15.67 -22.05
CA MET A 43 -2.55 -16.09 -20.91
C MET A 43 -1.45 -17.08 -21.31
N GLY A 44 -0.82 -16.83 -22.47
CA GLY A 44 0.43 -17.46 -22.92
C GLY A 44 1.68 -16.60 -22.68
N GLY A 45 1.64 -15.63 -21.77
CA GLY A 45 2.75 -14.72 -21.49
C GLY A 45 3.39 -15.00 -20.12
N ALA A 46 4.64 -15.45 -20.15
CA ALA A 46 5.58 -15.65 -19.04
C ALA A 46 5.13 -15.10 -17.67
N GLY A 47 4.84 -16.03 -16.74
CA GLY A 47 4.70 -15.72 -15.32
C GLY A 47 6.02 -15.23 -14.74
N HIS A 48 6.12 -13.92 -14.51
CA HIS A 48 7.15 -13.34 -13.64
C HIS A 48 6.45 -12.80 -12.40
N ARG A 49 6.61 -13.54 -11.29
CA ARG A 49 6.19 -13.13 -9.95
C ARG A 49 7.09 -11.95 -9.52
N PRO A 50 6.57 -10.74 -9.26
CA PRO A 50 7.39 -9.63 -8.84
C PRO A 50 7.70 -9.76 -7.33
N ASP A 51 8.56 -10.70 -6.96
CA ASP A 51 9.16 -10.77 -5.63
C ASP A 51 10.43 -9.92 -5.61
N GLN A 52 10.30 -8.58 -5.70
CA GLN A 52 11.34 -7.63 -5.25
C GLN A 52 10.81 -6.18 -5.28
N LEU A 53 10.59 -5.60 -4.10
CA LEU A 53 10.44 -4.16 -3.93
C LEU A 53 11.83 -3.57 -3.68
N ASP A 54 12.47 -3.06 -4.74
CA ASP A 54 13.73 -2.33 -4.64
C ASP A 54 13.49 -0.95 -3.99
N LEU A 55 13.56 -0.90 -2.65
CA LEU A 55 13.67 0.35 -1.91
C LEU A 55 15.10 0.88 -2.04
N ARG A 56 15.41 1.51 -3.18
CA ARG A 56 16.66 2.24 -3.35
C ARG A 56 16.66 3.41 -2.36
N SER A 57 17.38 3.26 -1.25
CA SER A 57 17.64 4.32 -0.29
C SER A 57 18.37 5.47 -1.00
N ARG A 58 17.65 6.53 -1.35
CA ARG A 58 18.25 7.80 -1.77
C ARG A 58 18.75 8.51 -0.51
N SER A 59 19.90 8.07 -0.02
CA SER A 59 20.67 8.79 1.00
C SER A 59 21.75 9.63 0.31
N GLY A 60 21.68 10.95 0.47
CA GLY A 60 22.85 11.82 0.40
C GLY A 60 22.83 12.92 -0.66
N SER A 61 22.62 14.15 -0.18
CA SER A 61 23.14 15.43 -0.67
C SER A 61 22.58 16.01 -2.00
N PRO A 62 21.74 17.06 -1.95
CA PRO A 62 21.75 18.08 -2.99
C PRO A 62 23.03 18.90 -2.84
N THR A 63 23.90 18.81 -3.82
CA THR A 63 24.97 19.79 -4.05
C THR A 63 24.33 21.16 -4.24
N GLU A 64 24.49 22.04 -3.26
CA GLU A 64 24.23 23.46 -3.43
C GLU A 64 25.24 24.01 -4.44
N GLY A 65 24.70 24.45 -5.58
CA GLY A 65 25.43 25.19 -6.58
C GLY A 65 24.75 26.53 -6.76
N GLU A 66 25.06 27.49 -5.89
CA GLU A 66 24.92 28.92 -6.17
C GLU A 66 26.14 29.64 -5.57
N ASP A 67 27.16 29.70 -6.42
CA ASP A 67 28.36 30.50 -6.27
C ASP A 67 27.95 31.98 -6.49
N LEU A 68 27.48 32.63 -5.43
CA LEU A 68 27.27 34.06 -5.36
C LEU A 68 28.06 34.58 -4.16
N ASP A 69 29.39 34.68 -4.29
CA ASP A 69 30.26 35.39 -3.35
C ASP A 69 29.72 36.83 -3.11
N PRO A 70 29.11 37.13 -1.95
CA PRO A 70 28.90 38.50 -1.53
C PRO A 70 30.23 39.01 -0.95
N PRO A 71 30.51 40.32 -0.97
CA PRO A 71 31.82 40.86 -0.64
C PRO A 71 32.26 40.50 0.79
N SER A 72 33.13 39.50 0.89
CA SER A 72 34.06 39.15 1.97
C SER A 72 33.55 39.36 3.41
N TYR A 73 32.78 38.38 3.91
CA TYR A 73 32.57 38.19 5.36
C TYR A 73 33.89 38.24 6.14
N HIS A 74 34.97 37.68 5.58
CA HIS A 74 36.31 37.76 6.14
C HIS A 74 36.83 39.18 6.34
N LYS A 75 36.53 40.10 5.42
CA LYS A 75 36.93 41.50 5.53
C LYS A 75 36.14 42.22 6.63
N ALA A 76 34.84 41.96 6.73
CA ALA A 76 34.01 42.49 7.83
C ALA A 76 34.48 41.97 9.20
N MET A 77 34.82 40.68 9.29
CA MET A 77 35.41 40.08 10.48
C MET A 77 36.75 40.72 10.87
N GLY A 78 37.59 41.06 9.89
CA GLY A 78 38.83 41.80 10.11
C GLY A 78 38.62 43.21 10.68
N TYR A 79 37.57 43.93 10.25
CA TYR A 79 37.23 45.22 10.83
C TYR A 79 36.71 45.09 12.26
N LEU A 80 35.85 44.10 12.53
CA LEU A 80 35.34 43.86 13.88
C LEU A 80 36.45 43.46 14.85
N GLN A 81 37.43 42.65 14.40
CA GLN A 81 38.60 42.29 15.21
C GLN A 81 39.47 43.49 15.59
N LEU A 82 39.41 44.58 14.82
CA LEU A 82 40.13 45.83 15.08
C LEU A 82 39.43 46.71 16.14
N GLU A 83 38.14 46.48 16.36
CA GLU A 83 37.26 47.33 17.20
C GLU A 83 36.77 46.58 18.47
N GLY A 84 37.16 45.32 18.62
CA GLY A 84 36.84 44.46 19.76
C GLY A 84 37.24 43.01 19.56
N ARG A 85 36.83 42.15 20.49
CA ARG A 85 37.08 40.71 20.44
C ARG A 85 35.97 40.01 19.66
N VAL A 86 36.34 39.29 18.60
CA VAL A 86 35.42 38.44 17.85
C VAL A 86 35.67 36.97 18.20
N MET A 87 34.60 36.19 18.37
CA MET A 87 34.62 34.74 18.51
C MET A 87 33.65 34.15 17.49
N GLN A 88 34.03 33.06 16.83
CA GLN A 88 33.18 32.41 15.84
C GLN A 88 32.92 30.97 16.27
N ASP A 89 31.65 30.58 16.27
CA ASP A 89 31.19 29.21 16.53
C ASP A 89 30.27 28.78 15.38
N GLY A 90 30.79 27.97 14.46
CA GLY A 90 30.13 27.67 13.19
C GLY A 90 29.84 28.95 12.38
N ASP A 91 28.56 29.16 12.05
CA ASP A 91 28.07 30.34 11.34
C ASP A 91 27.77 31.53 12.27
N MET A 92 27.84 31.33 13.59
CA MET A 92 27.54 32.37 14.58
C MET A 92 28.81 33.16 14.92
N VAL A 93 28.71 34.49 14.82
CA VAL A 93 29.76 35.44 15.20
C VAL A 93 29.36 36.18 16.47
N LEU A 94 30.14 36.02 17.53
CA LEU A 94 30.02 36.76 18.78
C LEU A 94 31.08 37.86 18.85
N PHE A 95 30.63 39.11 18.92
CA PHE A 95 31.50 40.28 19.01
C PHE A 95 31.33 40.99 20.35
N VAL A 96 32.45 41.24 21.03
CA VAL A 96 32.52 42.01 22.28
C VAL A 96 33.43 43.21 22.05
N THR A 97 32.84 44.41 21.95
CA THR A 97 33.61 45.66 21.84
C THR A 97 34.31 46.01 23.15
N GLU A 98 35.43 46.74 23.07
CA GLU A 98 36.24 47.12 24.24
C GLU A 98 35.52 48.10 25.18
N ASP A 99 34.75 49.04 24.63
CA ASP A 99 33.99 50.04 25.38
C ASP A 99 32.57 50.17 24.82
N LEU A 100 31.71 49.26 25.28
CA LEU A 100 30.32 49.19 24.85
C LEU A 100 29.53 50.46 25.22
N GLU A 101 29.87 51.08 26.36
CA GLU A 101 29.18 52.28 26.82
C GLU A 101 29.43 53.46 25.87
N ASN A 102 30.67 53.68 25.45
CA ASN A 102 31.00 54.74 24.51
C ASN A 102 30.43 54.48 23.11
N LYS A 103 30.46 53.23 22.62
CA LYS A 103 29.84 52.87 21.33
C LYS A 103 28.34 53.13 21.31
N ILE A 104 27.64 52.85 22.41
CA ILE A 104 26.20 53.14 22.56
C ILE A 104 25.94 54.66 22.62
N LYS A 105 26.81 55.43 23.28
CA LYS A 105 26.70 56.90 23.31
C LYS A 105 26.85 57.52 21.93
N LEU A 106 27.74 56.97 21.09
CA LEU A 106 27.96 57.43 19.71
C LEU A 106 26.87 56.95 18.74
N SER A 107 26.25 55.79 18.98
CA SER A 107 25.15 55.27 18.15
C SER A 107 23.80 55.92 18.43
N SER A 108 23.69 56.64 19.56
CA SER A 108 22.50 57.42 19.89
C SER A 108 22.40 58.65 18.97
N PRO A 109 21.21 58.99 18.43
CA PRO A 109 21.04 60.18 17.60
C PRO A 109 21.47 61.44 18.36
N VAL A 110 22.53 62.10 17.91
CA VAL A 110 22.93 63.40 18.45
C VAL A 110 21.91 64.44 17.97
N THR A 111 20.93 64.75 18.79
CA THR A 111 20.13 65.96 18.59
C THR A 111 21.08 67.15 18.80
N LYS A 112 21.44 67.86 17.73
CA LYS A 112 22.10 69.17 17.85
C LYS A 112 21.22 70.03 18.75
N LYS A 113 21.78 70.46 19.87
CA LYS A 113 21.16 71.35 20.86
C LYS A 113 20.89 72.69 20.18
N GLY A 114 19.72 72.86 19.58
CA GLY A 114 19.39 74.09 18.85
C GLY A 114 17.99 74.13 18.24
N ASP A 115 17.51 73.04 17.64
CA ASP A 115 16.28 73.09 16.84
C ASP A 115 15.19 72.18 17.42
N THR A 116 14.48 72.66 18.44
CA THR A 116 13.13 72.14 18.73
C THR A 116 12.30 73.26 19.34
N PRO A 117 11.17 73.67 18.72
CA PRO A 117 10.29 74.66 19.31
C PRO A 117 9.63 74.05 20.55
N SER A 118 9.75 74.75 21.68
CA SER A 118 9.14 74.35 22.94
C SER A 118 7.63 74.51 22.84
N PHE A 119 6.89 73.39 22.87
CA PHE A 119 5.43 73.41 23.07
C PHE A 119 5.13 73.42 24.57
N PRO A 120 4.26 74.32 25.06
CA PRO A 120 3.96 74.42 26.48
C PRO A 120 2.91 73.37 26.87
N GLY A 121 3.30 72.42 27.71
CA GLY A 121 2.35 71.63 28.50
C GLY A 121 2.47 70.13 28.32
N SER A 122 3.41 69.50 29.02
CA SER A 122 3.19 68.19 29.64
C SER A 122 4.32 67.87 30.62
N ARG A 123 3.96 67.90 31.90
CA ARG A 123 4.78 67.40 33.01
C ARG A 123 4.27 66.00 33.37
N SER A 124 4.76 64.98 32.68
CA SER A 124 4.83 63.63 33.22
C SER A 124 5.88 62.84 32.46
N SER A 125 6.78 62.28 33.25
CA SER A 125 8.04 61.69 32.86
C SER A 125 7.84 60.34 32.18
N THR A 126 8.08 60.30 30.88
CA THR A 126 8.76 59.22 30.16
C THR A 126 9.11 59.79 28.79
N PRO A 127 10.39 59.84 28.38
CA PRO A 127 10.74 60.48 27.14
C PRO A 127 10.10 59.70 25.98
N CYS A 128 9.13 60.33 25.33
CA CYS A 128 8.53 59.89 24.07
C CYS A 128 9.57 59.62 22.97
N LEU A 129 10.83 60.00 23.19
CA LEU A 129 11.98 59.66 22.35
C LEU A 129 12.22 58.16 22.24
N TYR A 130 11.94 57.35 23.28
CA TYR A 130 12.04 55.89 23.15
C TYR A 130 10.93 55.35 22.24
N ARG A 131 9.72 55.93 22.32
CA ARG A 131 8.62 55.64 21.39
C ARG A 131 8.96 56.08 19.98
N GLN A 132 9.58 57.24 19.78
CA GLN A 132 9.88 57.81 18.46
C GLN A 132 11.11 57.19 17.79
N ALA A 133 12.10 56.75 18.58
CA ALA A 133 13.27 56.00 18.10
C ALA A 133 12.97 54.51 17.88
N LEU A 134 11.96 53.95 18.57
CA LEU A 134 11.50 52.56 18.39
C LEU A 134 10.26 52.42 17.52
N THR A 135 9.59 53.51 17.10
CA THR A 135 8.66 53.45 15.97
C THR A 135 9.51 53.54 14.72
N PRO A 136 9.73 52.43 13.99
CA PRO A 136 10.24 52.57 12.65
C PRO A 136 9.25 53.49 11.92
N GLN A 137 9.74 54.50 11.21
CA GLN A 137 8.95 55.20 10.19
C GLN A 137 8.72 54.20 9.04
N LEU A 138 7.94 53.14 9.33
CA LEU A 138 7.51 52.18 8.34
C LEU A 138 6.70 52.98 7.32
N PRO A 139 7.03 52.89 6.02
CA PRO A 139 6.18 53.45 4.97
C PRO A 139 4.72 53.02 5.22
N PRO A 140 3.72 53.87 4.90
CA PRO A 140 2.32 53.49 5.01
C PRO A 140 2.11 52.15 4.30
N LEU A 141 1.79 51.10 5.06
CA LEU A 141 1.49 49.78 4.51
C LEU A 141 0.20 49.88 3.69
N ASP A 142 0.31 49.57 2.40
CA ASP A 142 -0.84 49.53 1.50
C ASP A 142 -1.76 48.39 1.93
N HIS A 143 -2.93 48.76 2.47
CA HIS A 143 -3.93 47.81 2.94
C HIS A 143 -4.51 46.96 1.81
N ASN A 144 -4.43 47.41 0.55
CA ASN A 144 -4.90 46.62 -0.58
C ASN A 144 -4.03 45.38 -0.79
N VAL A 145 -2.71 45.53 -0.72
CA VAL A 145 -1.76 44.41 -0.86
C VAL A 145 -1.93 43.38 0.26
N LEU A 146 -2.17 43.82 1.50
CA LEU A 146 -2.46 42.93 2.62
C LEU A 146 -3.77 42.16 2.42
N ASN A 147 -4.81 42.81 1.91
CA ASN A 147 -6.10 42.17 1.65
C ASN A 147 -6.02 41.19 0.47
N GLU A 148 -5.25 41.50 -0.57
CA GLU A 148 -4.94 40.56 -1.66
C GLU A 148 -4.16 39.35 -1.15
N LEU A 149 -3.15 39.56 -0.29
CA LEU A 149 -2.40 38.47 0.34
C LEU A 149 -3.30 37.60 1.21
N GLU A 150 -4.18 38.19 2.01
CA GLU A 150 -5.15 37.45 2.82
C GLU A 150 -6.14 36.66 1.94
N MET A 151 -6.59 37.25 0.83
CA MET A 151 -7.46 36.57 -0.14
C MET A 151 -6.74 35.37 -0.78
N GLU A 152 -5.50 35.52 -1.23
CA GLU A 152 -4.75 34.41 -1.80
C GLU A 152 -4.39 33.35 -0.76
N ALA A 153 -4.03 33.74 0.46
CA ALA A 153 -3.82 32.80 1.55
C ALA A 153 -5.09 31.98 1.83
N ARG A 154 -6.27 32.61 1.81
CA ARG A 154 -7.56 31.91 1.94
C ARG A 154 -7.83 30.95 0.77
N LYS A 155 -7.56 31.35 -0.47
CA LYS A 155 -7.72 30.47 -1.64
C LYS A 155 -6.79 29.25 -1.57
N VAL A 156 -5.54 29.45 -1.17
CA VAL A 156 -4.58 28.36 -0.97
C VAL A 156 -5.06 27.43 0.14
N ALA A 157 -5.55 27.96 1.27
CA ALA A 157 -6.10 27.15 2.35
C ALA A 157 -7.29 26.29 1.86
N THR A 158 -8.27 26.89 1.17
CA THR A 158 -9.39 26.14 0.59
C THR A 158 -8.93 25.07 -0.42
N SER A 159 -7.92 25.36 -1.22
CA SER A 159 -7.36 24.40 -2.18
C SER A 159 -6.71 23.19 -1.48
N VAL A 160 -5.97 23.45 -0.39
CA VAL A 160 -5.35 22.39 0.44
C VAL A 160 -6.42 21.54 1.12
N ASP A 161 -7.48 22.16 1.65
CA ASP A 161 -8.61 21.44 2.26
C ASP A 161 -9.28 20.51 1.23
N ALA A 162 -9.56 21.02 0.03
CA ALA A 162 -10.15 20.24 -1.06
C ALA A 162 -9.22 19.08 -1.51
N LEU A 163 -7.91 19.31 -1.62
CA LEU A 163 -6.96 18.25 -1.96
C LEU A 163 -6.93 17.17 -0.88
N THR A 164 -6.95 17.57 0.39
CA THR A 164 -6.90 16.65 1.54
C THR A 164 -8.15 15.79 1.61
N GLU A 165 -9.33 16.38 1.38
CA GLU A 165 -10.60 15.64 1.30
C GLU A 165 -10.58 14.63 0.14
N ASN A 166 -10.13 15.05 -1.05
CA ASN A 166 -10.01 14.17 -2.21
C ASN A 166 -9.05 13.01 -1.95
N LEU A 167 -7.90 13.27 -1.33
CA LEU A 167 -6.93 12.23 -0.99
C LEU A 167 -7.50 11.25 0.03
N ALA A 168 -8.23 11.73 1.04
CA ALA A 168 -8.92 10.87 2.00
C ALA A 168 -9.95 9.96 1.31
N ALA A 169 -10.74 10.50 0.38
CA ALA A 169 -11.72 9.73 -0.39
C ALA A 169 -11.04 8.66 -1.27
N ILE A 170 -9.96 8.99 -1.96
CA ILE A 170 -9.19 8.03 -2.79
C ILE A 170 -8.61 6.92 -1.91
N LEU A 171 -8.05 7.25 -0.75
CA LEU A 171 -7.48 6.26 0.17
C LEU A 171 -8.55 5.33 0.76
N GLN A 172 -9.72 5.87 1.11
CA GLN A 172 -10.85 5.05 1.55
C GLN A 172 -11.31 4.10 0.44
N ASN A 173 -11.44 4.59 -0.80
CA ASN A 173 -11.79 3.76 -1.95
C ASN A 173 -10.73 2.68 -2.23
N ALA A 174 -9.44 3.02 -2.19
CA ALA A 174 -8.36 2.05 -2.37
C ALA A 174 -8.35 0.99 -1.25
N SER A 175 -8.65 1.38 -0.02
CA SER A 175 -8.78 0.47 1.12
C SER A 175 -9.97 -0.47 0.95
N ALA A 176 -11.12 0.06 0.55
CA ALA A 176 -12.32 -0.73 0.27
C ALA A 176 -12.10 -1.73 -0.88
N LEU A 177 -11.43 -1.31 -1.96
CA LEU A 177 -11.06 -2.19 -3.06
C LEU A 177 -10.14 -3.33 -2.58
N THR A 178 -9.15 -3.01 -1.76
CA THR A 178 -8.22 -4.02 -1.21
C THR A 178 -8.97 -5.04 -0.35
N VAL A 179 -9.91 -4.60 0.48
CA VAL A 179 -10.77 -5.50 1.25
C VAL A 179 -11.59 -6.40 0.32
N GLY A 180 -12.24 -5.83 -0.70
CA GLY A 180 -13.02 -6.60 -1.68
C GLY A 180 -12.19 -7.63 -2.44
N CYS A 181 -10.94 -7.31 -2.79
CA CYS A 181 -10.00 -8.27 -3.38
C CYS A 181 -9.70 -9.44 -2.44
N LEU A 182 -9.45 -9.17 -1.15
CA LEU A 182 -9.17 -10.21 -0.16
C LEU A 182 -10.41 -11.08 0.10
N GLU A 183 -11.60 -10.49 0.15
CA GLU A 183 -12.85 -11.23 0.30
C GLU A 183 -13.11 -12.14 -0.90
N THR A 184 -12.92 -11.63 -2.12
CA THR A 184 -13.05 -12.43 -3.34
C THR A 184 -12.03 -13.57 -3.37
N TYR A 185 -10.79 -13.32 -2.98
CA TYR A 185 -9.75 -14.35 -2.89
C TYR A 185 -10.12 -15.44 -1.88
N ARG A 186 -10.55 -15.05 -0.67
CA ARG A 186 -11.01 -15.97 0.37
C ARG A 186 -12.14 -16.85 -0.16
N ASP A 187 -13.15 -16.26 -0.78
CA ASP A 187 -14.33 -16.98 -1.27
C ASP A 187 -13.96 -17.95 -2.41
N ALA A 188 -13.05 -17.55 -3.30
CA ALA A 188 -12.53 -18.43 -4.34
C ALA A 188 -11.78 -19.64 -3.76
N VAL A 189 -10.94 -19.41 -2.75
CA VAL A 189 -10.23 -20.50 -2.05
C VAL A 189 -11.22 -21.44 -1.35
N CYS A 190 -12.20 -20.91 -0.61
CA CYS A 190 -13.22 -21.73 0.05
C CYS A 190 -14.00 -22.59 -0.95
N LYS A 191 -14.50 -22.00 -2.05
CA LYS A 191 -15.20 -22.73 -3.12
C LYS A 191 -14.33 -23.82 -3.74
N THR A 192 -13.04 -23.55 -3.92
CA THR A 192 -12.09 -24.54 -4.45
C THR A 192 -11.91 -25.70 -3.46
N CYS A 193 -11.80 -25.41 -2.16
CA CYS A 193 -11.74 -26.45 -1.13
C CYS A 193 -13.00 -27.31 -1.11
N ASP A 194 -14.18 -26.71 -1.19
CA ASP A 194 -15.46 -27.44 -1.24
C ASP A 194 -15.56 -28.33 -2.48
N ALA A 195 -15.13 -27.84 -3.65
CA ALA A 195 -15.11 -28.61 -4.88
C ALA A 195 -14.13 -29.80 -4.81
N VAL A 196 -12.95 -29.61 -4.20
CA VAL A 196 -11.98 -30.68 -3.99
C VAL A 196 -12.51 -31.71 -2.99
N ASP A 197 -13.15 -31.29 -1.89
CA ASP A 197 -13.78 -32.21 -0.94
C ASP A 197 -14.88 -33.04 -1.62
N HIS A 198 -15.70 -32.41 -2.46
CA HIS A 198 -16.69 -33.11 -3.27
C HIS A 198 -16.03 -34.13 -4.24
N ASN A 199 -14.90 -33.76 -4.85
CA ASN A 199 -14.15 -34.67 -5.72
C ASN A 199 -13.58 -35.88 -4.96
N ILE A 200 -13.04 -35.67 -3.76
CA ILE A 200 -12.55 -36.74 -2.89
C ILE A 200 -13.68 -37.72 -2.56
N LYS A 201 -14.85 -37.20 -2.15
CA LYS A 201 -16.04 -38.03 -1.90
C LYS A 201 -16.46 -38.82 -3.13
N SER A 202 -16.46 -38.17 -4.30
CA SER A 202 -16.81 -38.81 -5.57
C SER A 202 -15.81 -39.91 -5.95
N MET A 203 -14.51 -39.72 -5.70
CA MET A 203 -13.48 -40.75 -5.88
C MET A 203 -13.73 -41.98 -5.01
N TYR A 204 -14.08 -41.79 -3.73
CA TYR A 204 -14.42 -42.90 -2.84
C TYR A 204 -15.69 -43.64 -3.29
N GLN A 205 -16.70 -42.92 -3.75
CA GLN A 205 -17.91 -43.54 -4.31
C GLN A 205 -17.59 -44.34 -5.59
N LEU A 206 -16.76 -43.79 -6.47
CA LEU A 206 -16.31 -44.49 -7.68
C LEU A 206 -15.55 -45.78 -7.31
N MET A 207 -14.67 -45.72 -6.32
CA MET A 207 -13.92 -46.88 -5.85
C MET A 207 -14.85 -47.99 -5.36
N ALA A 208 -15.86 -47.66 -4.56
CA ALA A 208 -16.86 -48.61 -4.10
C ALA A 208 -17.64 -49.23 -5.27
N LYS A 209 -17.99 -48.42 -6.28
CA LYS A 209 -18.69 -48.90 -7.48
C LYS A 209 -17.83 -49.80 -8.36
N CYS A 210 -16.53 -49.52 -8.47
CA CYS A 210 -15.58 -50.39 -9.16
C CYS A 210 -15.46 -51.76 -8.46
N GLU A 211 -15.46 -51.78 -7.12
CA GLU A 211 -15.42 -53.03 -6.36
C GLU A 211 -16.72 -53.84 -6.54
N GLU A 212 -17.88 -53.17 -6.48
CA GLU A 212 -19.18 -53.80 -6.75
C GLU A 212 -19.25 -54.38 -8.17
N LEU A 213 -18.80 -53.61 -9.17
CA LEU A 213 -18.69 -54.06 -10.56
C LEU A 213 -17.79 -55.30 -10.67
N SER A 214 -16.60 -55.25 -10.07
CA SER A 214 -15.66 -56.38 -10.08
C SER A 214 -16.28 -57.66 -9.50
N LYS A 215 -16.97 -57.57 -8.37
CA LYS A 215 -17.71 -58.69 -7.78
C LYS A 215 -18.80 -59.21 -8.72
N SER A 216 -19.54 -58.32 -9.38
CA SER A 216 -20.60 -58.69 -10.32
C SER A 216 -20.10 -59.36 -11.61
N MET A 217 -18.82 -59.19 -11.99
CA MET A 217 -18.24 -59.84 -13.17
C MET A 217 -17.93 -61.33 -12.97
N GLY A 218 -17.91 -61.85 -11.73
CA GLY A 218 -17.59 -63.25 -11.43
C GLY A 218 -18.36 -64.28 -12.28
N PRO A 219 -19.70 -64.19 -12.40
CA PRO A 219 -20.49 -65.08 -13.25
C PRO A 219 -20.15 -64.97 -14.75
N ILE A 220 -19.77 -63.78 -15.24
CA ILE A 220 -19.41 -63.58 -16.65
C ILE A 220 -18.16 -64.38 -16.99
N TYR A 221 -17.15 -64.38 -16.11
CA TYR A 221 -15.95 -65.20 -16.32
C TYR A 221 -16.25 -66.70 -16.32
N LYS A 222 -17.17 -67.17 -15.45
CA LYS A 222 -17.62 -68.56 -15.45
C LYS A 222 -18.32 -68.93 -16.76
N LEU A 223 -19.19 -68.07 -17.27
CA LEU A 223 -19.86 -68.26 -18.55
C LEU A 223 -18.84 -68.31 -19.71
N ALA A 224 -17.83 -67.45 -19.69
CA ALA A 224 -16.77 -67.45 -20.70
C ALA A 224 -16.01 -68.79 -20.75
N GLU A 225 -15.72 -69.40 -19.59
CA GLU A 225 -15.10 -70.73 -19.54
C GLU A 225 -16.02 -71.84 -20.05
N GLN A 226 -17.32 -71.79 -19.72
CA GLN A 226 -18.29 -72.75 -20.26
C GLN A 226 -18.37 -72.71 -21.79
N ILE A 227 -18.32 -71.51 -22.38
CA ILE A 227 -18.32 -71.33 -23.84
C ILE A 227 -17.03 -71.90 -24.44
N LYS A 228 -15.86 -71.67 -23.82
CA LYS A 228 -14.59 -72.24 -24.28
C LYS A 228 -14.61 -73.76 -24.27
N GLU A 229 -15.14 -74.37 -23.21
CA GLU A 229 -15.23 -75.82 -23.11
C GLU A 229 -16.19 -76.41 -24.14
N MET A 230 -17.32 -75.74 -24.39
CA MET A 230 -18.26 -76.13 -25.44
C MET A 230 -17.59 -76.10 -26.82
N LYS A 231 -16.81 -75.04 -27.10
CA LYS A 231 -16.02 -74.96 -28.34
C LYS A 231 -15.01 -76.11 -28.45
N ARG A 232 -14.26 -76.40 -27.39
CA ARG A 232 -13.30 -77.51 -27.36
C ARG A 232 -13.97 -78.86 -27.64
N MET A 233 -15.16 -79.07 -27.09
CA MET A 233 -15.94 -80.29 -27.32
C MET A 233 -16.41 -80.38 -28.78
N LEU A 234 -16.85 -79.27 -29.36
CA LEU A 234 -17.21 -79.19 -30.79
C LEU A 234 -16.01 -79.51 -31.68
N ASP A 235 -14.83 -78.95 -31.40
CA ASP A 235 -13.61 -79.21 -32.16
C ASP A 235 -13.21 -80.70 -32.12
N LEU A 236 -13.36 -81.35 -30.96
CA LEU A 236 -13.11 -82.79 -30.83
C LEU A 236 -14.10 -83.61 -31.66
N PHE A 237 -15.39 -83.28 -31.61
CA PHE A 237 -16.41 -83.95 -32.44
C PHE A 237 -16.11 -83.80 -33.92
N GLU A 238 -15.74 -82.60 -34.37
CA GLU A 238 -15.35 -82.35 -35.76
C GLU A 238 -14.14 -83.20 -36.17
N SER A 239 -13.11 -83.26 -35.31
CA SER A 239 -11.92 -84.08 -35.59
C SER A 239 -12.21 -85.59 -35.64
N ALA A 240 -13.16 -86.08 -34.83
CA ALA A 240 -13.55 -87.48 -34.79
C ALA A 240 -14.45 -87.89 -35.97
N MET A 241 -15.25 -86.96 -36.51
CA MET A 241 -16.09 -87.21 -37.69
C MET A 241 -15.36 -86.99 -39.02
N ASN A 242 -14.23 -86.28 -39.03
CA ASN A 242 -13.36 -86.11 -40.20
C ASN A 242 -12.33 -87.26 -40.37
N LEU A 243 -12.55 -88.40 -39.72
CA LEU A 243 -11.79 -89.66 -39.88
C LEU A 243 -12.59 -90.66 -40.74
#